data_AF-C5CDD7-F1
#
_entry.id   AF-C5CDD7-F1
#
_cell.length_a   1.000
_cell.length_b   1.000
_cell.length_c   1.000
_cell.angle_alpha   90.00
_cell.angle_beta   90.00
_cell.angle_gamma   90.00
#
_symmetry.space_group_name_H-M   'P 1'
#
loop_
_entity.id
_entity.type
_entity.pdbx_description
1 polymer ?
#
loop_
_entity_poly.entity_id
_entity_poly.type
_entity_poly.pdbx_seq_one_letter_code
_entity_poly.pdbx_strand_id
1 'polypeptide(L)'
;MVLENPVKISDELKSIIAEFWKQVMILFGVYNDKQNISLFKWLKAYIKYLIQESVFDPTKLPRFKKGHIMWVDFGYNIGSELGGFRPAIVLEKNNSKKEKNVIIAPVRSYNSSGTTKKIDGLVYVGTNPVLSAQSYVDLKHIKSISKMRIKRVRHNKIIIGRLSDEELDLIDIQLSKIFQRSTDAE
;
A
#
# COMPACT_ATOMS: atom_id res chain seq x y z
N MET A 1 -7.87 -24.19 -26.63
CA MET A 1 -6.58 -23.63 -27.11
C MET A 1 -5.50 -24.24 -26.26
N VAL A 2 -4.63 -25.02 -26.91
CA VAL A 2 -3.64 -25.91 -26.30
C VAL A 2 -2.62 -25.07 -25.52
N LEU A 3 -2.37 -25.39 -24.25
CA LEU A 3 -1.15 -24.90 -23.60
C LEU A 3 -0.02 -25.82 -24.04
N GLU A 4 0.86 -25.19 -24.81
CA GLU A 4 2.14 -25.63 -25.31
C GLU A 4 2.98 -26.30 -24.21
N ASN A 5 3.79 -27.28 -24.63
CA ASN A 5 4.81 -28.04 -23.88
C ASN A 5 4.95 -27.76 -22.37
N PRO A 6 4.88 -28.80 -21.50
CA PRO A 6 5.07 -28.62 -20.07
C PRO A 6 6.41 -27.91 -19.81
N VAL A 7 6.33 -26.78 -19.11
CA VAL A 7 7.51 -25.99 -18.73
C VAL A 7 8.49 -26.93 -18.02
N LYS A 8 9.66 -27.13 -18.62
CA LYS A 8 10.71 -27.94 -18.01
C LYS A 8 11.28 -27.17 -16.82
N ILE A 9 10.85 -27.55 -15.62
CA ILE A 9 11.35 -27.00 -14.36
C ILE A 9 12.51 -27.86 -13.80
N SER A 10 13.50 -27.21 -13.20
CA SER A 10 14.63 -27.89 -12.56
C SER A 10 14.19 -28.70 -11.34
N ASP A 11 14.96 -29.73 -10.97
CA ASP A 11 14.67 -30.52 -9.76
C ASP A 11 14.80 -29.69 -8.48
N GLU A 12 15.71 -28.71 -8.46
CA GLU A 12 15.80 -27.71 -7.39
C GLU A 12 14.49 -26.94 -7.23
N LEU A 13 13.89 -26.46 -8.33
CA LEU A 13 12.61 -25.74 -8.28
C LEU A 13 11.48 -26.64 -7.79
N LYS A 14 11.44 -27.92 -8.21
CA LYS A 14 10.46 -28.89 -7.68
C LYS A 14 10.60 -29.06 -6.17
N SER A 15 11.83 -29.16 -5.67
CA SER A 15 12.12 -29.29 -4.24
C SER A 15 11.65 -28.07 -3.45
N ILE A 16 11.92 -26.86 -3.95
CA ILE A 16 11.47 -25.60 -3.34
C ILE A 16 9.95 -25.53 -3.31
N ILE A 17 9.27 -25.90 -4.41
CA ILE A 17 7.80 -25.90 -4.48
C ILE A 17 7.21 -26.89 -3.45
N ALA A 18 7.78 -28.09 -3.36
CA ALA A 18 7.33 -29.10 -2.40
C ALA A 18 7.47 -28.61 -0.95
N GLU A 19 8.61 -28.00 -0.62
CA GLU A 19 8.85 -27.45 0.72
C GLU A 19 7.93 -26.27 1.04
N PHE A 20 7.74 -25.36 0.09
CA PHE A 20 6.77 -24.28 0.21
C PHE A 20 5.36 -24.82 0.49
N TRP A 21 4.95 -25.89 -0.20
CA TRP A 21 3.63 -26.50 0.01
C TRP A 21 3.46 -27.12 1.39
N LYS A 22 4.50 -27.73 1.96
CA LYS A 22 4.46 -28.17 3.36
C LYS A 22 4.26 -26.99 4.32
N GLN A 23 4.97 -25.89 4.11
CA GLN A 23 4.83 -24.68 4.93
C GLN A 23 3.42 -24.08 4.84
N VAL A 24 2.83 -24.07 3.65
CA VAL A 24 1.43 -23.63 3.47
C VAL A 24 0.47 -24.54 4.22
N MET A 25 0.65 -25.85 4.18
CA MET A 25 -0.20 -26.78 4.92
C MET A 25 -0.12 -26.56 6.44
N ILE A 26 1.06 -26.27 6.96
CA ILE A 26 1.24 -25.87 8.38
C ILE A 26 0.50 -24.57 8.66
N LEU A 27 0.62 -23.58 7.77
CA LEU A 27 -0.03 -22.28 7.93
C LEU A 27 -1.56 -22.39 7.99
N PHE A 28 -2.17 -23.32 7.26
CA PHE A 28 -3.61 -23.58 7.33
C PHE A 28 -4.08 -24.03 8.73
N GLY A 29 -3.20 -24.63 9.54
CA GLY A 29 -3.48 -24.93 10.94
C GLY A 29 -3.30 -23.76 11.90
N VAL A 30 -2.61 -22.69 11.48
CA VAL A 30 -2.33 -21.49 12.28
C VAL A 30 -3.35 -20.38 12.00
N TYR A 31 -3.73 -20.21 10.74
CA TYR A 31 -4.63 -19.16 10.27
C TYR A 31 -6.06 -19.67 10.14
N ASN A 32 -7.03 -18.82 10.49
CA ASN A 32 -8.43 -19.10 10.16
C ASN A 32 -8.72 -18.92 8.66
N ASP A 33 -9.87 -19.40 8.21
CA ASP A 33 -10.28 -19.36 6.80
C ASP A 33 -10.26 -17.95 6.21
N LYS A 34 -10.66 -16.93 6.97
CA LYS A 34 -10.67 -15.55 6.49
C LYS A 34 -9.25 -15.05 6.24
N GLN A 35 -8.31 -15.38 7.13
CA GLN A 35 -6.89 -15.05 6.95
C GLN A 35 -6.30 -15.78 5.75
N ASN A 36 -6.56 -17.09 5.62
CA ASN A 36 -6.12 -17.92 4.49
C ASN A 36 -6.66 -17.36 3.15
N ILE A 37 -7.96 -17.10 3.05
CA ILE A 37 -8.57 -16.52 1.85
C ILE A 37 -7.94 -15.17 1.49
N SER A 38 -7.68 -14.31 2.48
CA SER A 38 -7.06 -13.00 2.26
C SER A 38 -5.63 -13.14 1.73
N LEU A 39 -4.83 -14.02 2.33
CA LEU A 39 -3.46 -14.32 1.90
C LEU A 39 -3.43 -14.82 0.45
N PHE A 40 -4.27 -15.79 0.10
CA PHE A 40 -4.29 -16.36 -1.25
C PHE A 40 -4.83 -15.38 -2.30
N LYS A 41 -5.79 -14.52 -1.94
CA LYS A 41 -6.22 -13.40 -2.80
C LYS A 41 -5.06 -12.44 -3.07
N TRP A 42 -4.27 -12.11 -2.06
CA TRP A 42 -3.08 -11.28 -2.22
C TRP A 42 -2.03 -11.97 -3.10
N LEU A 43 -1.70 -13.24 -2.85
CA LEU A 43 -0.72 -13.98 -3.64
C LEU A 43 -1.12 -14.03 -5.13
N LYS A 44 -2.40 -14.29 -5.40
CA LYS A 44 -2.97 -14.22 -6.76
C LYS A 44 -2.79 -12.85 -7.40
N ALA A 45 -3.06 -11.77 -6.66
CA ALA A 45 -2.86 -10.41 -7.15
C ALA A 45 -1.38 -10.10 -7.40
N TYR A 46 -0.50 -10.55 -6.51
CA TYR A 46 0.95 -10.38 -6.63
C TYR A 46 1.51 -11.07 -7.88
N ILE A 47 1.16 -12.34 -8.11
CA ILE A 47 1.53 -13.07 -9.32
C ILE A 47 1.02 -12.35 -10.57
N LYS A 48 -0.20 -11.80 -10.54
CA LYS A 48 -0.72 -11.00 -11.66
C LYS A 48 0.13 -9.75 -11.92
N TYR A 49 0.64 -9.08 -10.89
CA TYR A 49 1.56 -7.97 -11.09
C TYR A 49 2.85 -8.44 -11.77
N LEU A 50 3.45 -9.54 -11.32
CA LEU A 50 4.67 -10.08 -11.92
C LEU A 50 4.48 -10.44 -13.39
N ILE A 51 3.37 -11.09 -13.75
CA ILE A 51 3.03 -11.43 -15.14
C ILE A 51 2.90 -10.15 -16.01
N GLN A 52 2.39 -9.06 -15.44
CA GLN A 52 2.14 -7.80 -16.15
C GLN A 52 3.33 -6.83 -16.08
N GLU A 53 4.40 -7.16 -15.39
CA GLU A 53 5.50 -6.23 -15.08
C GLU A 53 6.21 -5.75 -16.34
N SER A 54 6.46 -6.66 -17.29
CA SER A 54 7.15 -6.36 -18.55
C SER A 54 6.36 -5.45 -19.48
N VAL A 55 5.03 -5.45 -19.38
CA VAL A 55 4.11 -4.66 -20.22
C VAL A 55 3.57 -3.42 -19.50
N PHE A 56 3.95 -3.21 -18.23
CA PHE A 56 3.49 -2.07 -17.45
C PHE A 56 4.18 -0.78 -17.89
N ASP A 57 3.38 0.18 -18.34
CA ASP A 57 3.83 1.51 -18.72
C ASP A 57 3.35 2.56 -17.69
N PRO A 58 4.23 3.09 -16.82
CA PRO A 58 3.86 4.09 -15.82
C PRO A 58 3.43 5.42 -16.45
N THR A 59 3.79 5.70 -17.70
CA THR A 59 3.46 6.98 -18.35
C THR A 59 1.98 7.13 -18.69
N LYS A 60 1.25 5.99 -18.72
CA LYS A 60 -0.22 5.92 -18.87
C LYS A 60 -0.96 6.31 -17.58
N LEU A 61 -0.26 6.51 -16.48
CA LEU A 61 -0.82 7.03 -15.23
C LEU A 61 -0.74 8.56 -15.21
N PRO A 62 -1.62 9.23 -14.44
CA PRO A 62 -1.51 10.67 -14.25
C PRO A 62 -0.21 11.02 -13.51
N ARG A 63 0.19 12.29 -13.60
CA ARG A 63 1.30 12.80 -12.80
C ARG A 63 0.89 12.88 -11.34
N PHE A 64 1.70 12.33 -10.44
CA PHE A 64 1.44 12.38 -9.01
C PHE A 64 2.14 13.58 -8.38
N LYS A 65 1.42 14.26 -7.49
CA LYS A 65 1.88 15.43 -6.74
C LYS A 65 1.52 15.25 -5.28
N LYS A 66 2.26 15.93 -4.41
CA LYS A 66 2.06 15.91 -2.97
C LYS A 66 0.59 16.20 -2.62
N GLY A 67 0.04 15.40 -1.72
CA GLY A 67 -1.34 15.48 -1.27
C GLY A 67 -2.36 14.76 -2.15
N HIS A 68 -2.01 14.26 -3.33
CA HIS A 68 -2.94 13.44 -4.12
C HIS A 68 -3.35 12.19 -3.33
N ILE A 69 -4.66 11.93 -3.31
CA ILE A 69 -5.27 10.78 -2.66
C ILE A 69 -5.57 9.72 -3.73
N MET A 70 -5.15 8.48 -3.50
CA MET A 70 -5.40 7.35 -4.41
C MET A 70 -5.61 6.06 -3.64
N TRP A 71 -6.24 5.08 -4.28
CA TRP A 71 -6.37 3.74 -3.71
C TRP A 71 -5.18 2.87 -4.08
N VAL A 72 -4.63 2.17 -3.09
CA VAL A 72 -3.43 1.35 -3.21
C VAL A 72 -3.68 -0.02 -2.62
N ASP A 73 -3.14 -1.04 -3.29
CA ASP A 73 -2.99 -2.38 -2.75
C ASP A 73 -1.67 -2.51 -1.97
N PHE A 74 -1.75 -2.40 -0.66
CA PHE A 74 -0.61 -2.56 0.27
C PHE A 74 -0.26 -4.02 0.53
N GLY A 75 -1.04 -4.96 0.01
CA GLY A 75 -0.80 -6.38 0.14
C GLY A 75 -1.08 -6.99 1.52
N TYR A 76 -0.67 -8.25 1.70
CA TYR A 76 -0.75 -8.97 2.96
C TYR A 76 0.60 -8.85 3.68
N ASN A 77 0.67 -7.96 4.68
CA ASN A 77 1.92 -7.62 5.37
C ASN A 77 2.04 -8.35 6.72
N ILE A 78 3.25 -8.33 7.27
CA ILE A 78 3.60 -9.04 8.51
C ILE A 78 3.32 -8.13 9.72
N GLY A 79 2.87 -8.73 10.82
CA GLY A 79 2.70 -8.04 12.09
C GLY A 79 1.75 -6.84 12.01
N SER A 80 2.22 -5.69 12.51
CA SER A 80 1.41 -4.46 12.61
C SER A 80 1.48 -3.58 11.35
N GLU A 81 2.17 -4.00 10.30
CA GLU A 81 2.25 -3.23 9.07
C GLU A 81 0.87 -3.03 8.44
N LEU A 82 0.57 -1.78 8.05
CA LEU A 82 -0.65 -1.49 7.31
C LEU A 82 -0.67 -2.22 5.96
N GLY A 83 -1.66 -3.10 5.80
CA GLY A 83 -1.93 -3.87 4.59
C GLY A 83 -3.31 -3.61 4.00
N GLY A 84 -3.65 -4.44 3.02
CA GLY A 84 -4.92 -4.47 2.34
C GLY A 84 -5.12 -3.33 1.34
N PHE A 85 -6.36 -3.22 0.85
CA PHE A 85 -6.77 -2.20 -0.10
C PHE A 85 -7.27 -0.97 0.64
N ARG A 86 -6.56 0.16 0.52
CA ARG A 86 -6.90 1.39 1.25
C ARG A 86 -6.42 2.67 0.55
N PRO A 87 -6.97 3.84 0.91
CA PRO A 87 -6.46 5.11 0.42
C PRO A 87 -5.03 5.37 0.91
N ALA A 88 -4.29 6.14 0.13
CA ALA A 88 -2.94 6.61 0.44
C ALA A 88 -2.74 8.03 -0.11
N ILE A 89 -1.83 8.77 0.53
CA ILE A 89 -1.45 10.13 0.18
C ILE A 89 -0.07 10.13 -0.46
N VAL A 90 0.09 10.80 -1.59
CA VAL A 90 1.40 11.04 -2.21
C VAL A 90 2.18 12.06 -1.37
N LEU A 91 3.42 11.72 -1.01
CA LEU A 91 4.30 12.61 -0.25
C LEU A 91 5.27 13.39 -1.16
N GLU A 92 5.54 12.88 -2.35
CA GLU A 92 6.48 13.50 -3.28
C GLU A 92 5.93 14.79 -3.91
N LYS A 93 6.73 15.86 -3.88
CA LYS A 93 6.38 17.14 -4.51
C LYS A 93 6.12 17.00 -6.02
N ASN A 94 6.97 16.23 -6.71
CA ASN A 94 6.89 16.06 -8.16
C ASN A 94 7.39 14.67 -8.58
N ASN A 95 6.48 13.70 -8.58
CA ASN A 95 6.75 12.37 -9.14
C ASN A 95 6.59 12.43 -10.67
N SER A 96 7.64 12.09 -11.42
CA SER A 96 7.58 12.12 -12.88
C SER A 96 6.71 10.98 -13.43
N LYS A 97 6.17 11.16 -14.64
CA LYS A 97 5.37 10.11 -15.31
C LYS A 97 6.19 8.85 -15.64
N LYS A 98 7.51 8.97 -15.79
CA LYS A 98 8.40 7.85 -16.16
C LYS A 98 8.82 7.01 -14.97
N GLU A 99 8.80 7.57 -13.76
CA GLU A 99 9.13 6.82 -12.55
C GLU A 99 8.18 5.64 -12.37
N LYS A 100 8.72 4.49 -11.97
CA LYS A 100 7.93 3.27 -11.72
C LYS A 100 7.36 3.21 -10.31
N ASN A 101 7.94 3.98 -9.39
CA ASN A 101 7.57 4.01 -7.98
C ASN A 101 7.02 5.38 -7.56
N VAL A 102 6.39 5.43 -6.40
CA VAL A 102 5.95 6.66 -5.72
C VAL A 102 5.98 6.43 -4.21
N ILE A 103 6.46 7.42 -3.45
CA ILE A 103 6.44 7.43 -1.99
C ILE A 103 5.09 7.95 -1.50
N ILE A 104 4.43 7.13 -0.70
CA ILE A 104 3.10 7.40 -0.16
C ILE A 104 3.03 7.16 1.35
N ALA A 105 2.02 7.75 1.99
CA ALA A 105 1.60 7.42 3.35
C ALA A 105 0.18 6.81 3.31
N PRO A 106 -0.07 5.64 3.92
CA PRO A 106 -1.39 5.04 3.98
C PRO A 106 -2.35 5.87 4.84
N VAL A 107 -3.64 5.80 4.49
CA VAL A 107 -4.73 6.30 5.32
C VAL A 107 -5.34 5.13 6.10
N ARG A 108 -5.54 5.32 7.40
CA ARG A 108 -6.29 4.40 8.26
C ARG A 108 -7.56 5.05 8.77
N SER A 109 -8.63 4.26 8.87
CA SER A 109 -9.87 4.66 9.52
C SER A 109 -9.96 3.98 10.87
N TYR A 110 -10.41 4.72 11.89
CA TYR A 110 -10.83 4.12 13.16
C TYR A 110 -12.33 3.93 13.13
N ASN A 111 -12.81 2.81 13.66
CA ASN A 111 -14.22 2.65 13.96
C ASN A 111 -14.46 3.32 15.32
N SER A 112 -15.59 3.99 15.49
CA SER A 112 -16.02 4.87 16.60
C SER A 112 -15.92 4.35 18.05
N SER A 113 -15.26 3.23 18.31
CA SER A 113 -15.12 2.60 19.63
C SER A 113 -13.72 2.75 20.25
N GLY A 114 -12.78 3.40 19.58
CA GLY A 114 -11.39 3.51 20.03
C GLY A 114 -10.99 4.95 20.30
N THR A 115 -10.65 5.23 21.56
CA THR A 115 -9.99 6.44 22.07
C THR A 115 -9.11 7.08 21.00
N THR A 116 -9.24 8.39 20.80
CA THR A 116 -8.31 9.23 20.05
C THR A 116 -6.94 9.18 20.74
N LYS A 117 -6.25 8.05 20.64
CA LYS A 117 -4.84 7.97 21.02
C LYS A 117 -4.16 8.90 20.02
N LYS A 118 -3.62 10.01 20.53
CA LYS A 118 -2.59 10.79 19.84
C LYS A 118 -1.41 9.84 19.63
N ILE A 119 -1.52 8.97 18.63
CA ILE A 119 -0.44 8.10 18.21
C ILE A 119 0.45 9.01 17.39
N ASP A 120 1.69 9.09 17.84
CA ASP A 120 2.72 9.84 17.15
C ASP A 120 2.81 9.42 15.67
N GLY A 121 2.81 10.40 14.77
CA GLY A 121 2.76 10.22 13.33
C GLY A 121 1.38 10.01 12.70
N LEU A 122 0.28 10.19 13.42
CA LEU A 122 -1.05 10.27 12.82
C LEU A 122 -1.48 11.72 12.55
N VAL A 123 -1.91 11.99 11.32
CA VAL A 123 -2.50 13.29 10.93
C VAL A 123 -3.94 13.09 10.54
N TYR A 124 -4.85 13.81 11.21
CA TYR A 124 -6.28 13.76 10.92
C TYR A 124 -6.59 14.39 9.55
N VAL A 125 -7.34 13.66 8.72
CA VAL A 125 -7.77 14.08 7.37
C VAL A 125 -9.24 13.73 7.09
N GLY A 126 -10.02 13.57 8.16
CA GLY A 126 -11.43 13.16 8.08
C GLY A 126 -12.36 14.27 7.55
N THR A 127 -11.88 15.51 7.44
CA THR A 127 -12.59 16.63 6.80
C THR A 127 -12.61 16.50 5.27
N ASN A 128 -11.74 15.66 4.69
CA ASN A 128 -11.67 15.50 3.25
C ASN A 128 -12.90 14.72 2.71
N PRO A 129 -13.66 15.26 1.74
CA PRO A 129 -14.93 14.66 1.30
C PRO A 129 -14.79 13.30 0.61
N VAL A 130 -13.57 12.90 0.20
CA VAL A 130 -13.34 11.58 -0.42
C VAL A 130 -12.95 10.50 0.60
N LEU A 131 -12.76 10.88 1.87
CA LEU A 131 -12.33 10.02 2.96
C LEU A 131 -13.46 9.88 4.00
N SER A 132 -13.34 8.88 4.88
CA SER A 132 -14.25 8.74 6.01
C SER A 132 -13.98 9.80 7.08
N ALA A 133 -14.99 10.20 7.86
CA ALA A 133 -14.83 11.17 8.94
C ALA A 133 -13.80 10.76 10.01
N GLN A 134 -13.43 9.49 10.08
CA GLN A 134 -12.48 8.95 11.05
C GLN A 134 -11.14 8.58 10.42
N SER A 135 -10.72 9.30 9.37
CA SER A 135 -9.51 9.01 8.59
C SER A 135 -8.28 9.76 9.10
N TYR A 136 -7.16 9.05 9.16
CA TYR A 136 -5.86 9.56 9.56
C TYR A 136 -4.78 9.07 8.60
N VAL A 137 -3.87 9.95 8.19
CA VAL A 137 -2.64 9.58 7.50
C VAL A 137 -1.66 9.02 8.52
N ASP A 138 -1.13 7.83 8.27
CA ASP A 138 -0.18 7.16 9.17
C ASP A 138 1.25 7.28 8.64
N LEU A 139 1.98 8.27 9.15
CA LEU A 139 3.32 8.64 8.70
C LEU A 139 4.40 7.66 9.17
N LYS A 140 4.10 6.78 10.13
CA LYS A 140 5.01 5.70 10.52
C LYS A 140 4.96 4.51 9.56
N HIS A 141 4.02 4.51 8.63
CA HIS A 141 3.84 3.49 7.60
C HIS A 141 4.13 3.98 6.19
N ILE A 142 4.96 5.02 6.06
CA ILE A 142 5.41 5.50 4.75
C ILE A 142 6.10 4.39 3.99
N LYS A 143 5.74 4.24 2.71
CA LYS A 143 6.30 3.23 1.83
C LYS A 143 6.53 3.80 0.44
N SER A 144 7.63 3.40 -0.19
CA SER A 144 7.75 3.47 -1.64
C SER A 144 7.04 2.26 -2.24
N ILE A 145 6.11 2.49 -3.17
CA ILE A 145 5.37 1.43 -3.85
C ILE A 145 5.60 1.48 -5.35
N SER A 146 5.54 0.32 -6.01
CA SER A 146 5.35 0.27 -7.46
C SER A 146 3.99 0.86 -7.83
N LYS A 147 3.96 1.68 -8.88
CA LYS A 147 2.74 2.26 -9.43
C LYS A 147 1.75 1.22 -9.95
N MET A 148 2.17 -0.04 -10.16
CA MET A 148 1.28 -1.17 -10.46
C MET A 148 0.29 -1.48 -9.33
N ARG A 149 0.61 -1.10 -8.10
CA ARG A 149 -0.24 -1.28 -6.92
C ARG A 149 -1.36 -0.24 -6.82
N ILE A 150 -1.30 0.82 -7.63
CA ILE A 150 -2.32 1.88 -7.66
C ILE A 150 -3.55 1.35 -8.42
N LYS A 151 -4.71 1.46 -7.80
CA LYS A 151 -5.96 0.98 -8.39
C LYS A 151 -6.78 2.11 -8.97
N ARG A 152 -7.44 1.79 -10.08
CA ARG A 152 -8.53 2.58 -10.62
C ARG A 152 -9.79 2.23 -9.84
N VAL A 153 -10.53 3.23 -9.40
CA VAL A 153 -11.80 3.06 -8.69
C VAL A 153 -12.96 3.57 -9.54
N ARG A 154 -14.15 3.79 -8.94
CA ARG A 154 -15.38 4.25 -9.61
C ARG A 154 -15.09 5.29 -10.71
N HIS A 155 -15.72 5.13 -11.86
CA HIS A 155 -15.50 5.96 -13.05
C HIS A 155 -14.06 5.97 -13.56
N ASN A 156 -13.32 4.87 -13.34
CA ASN A 156 -11.94 4.68 -13.81
C ASN A 156 -10.92 5.70 -13.27
N LYS A 157 -11.27 6.38 -12.17
CA LYS A 157 -10.46 7.45 -11.56
C LYS A 157 -9.30 6.87 -10.77
N ILE A 158 -8.11 7.47 -10.91
CA ILE A 158 -6.89 7.11 -10.16
C ILE A 158 -6.72 8.04 -8.95
N ILE A 159 -6.63 9.35 -9.21
CA ILE A 159 -6.53 10.37 -8.17
C ILE A 159 -7.95 10.71 -7.75
N ILE A 160 -8.34 10.34 -6.54
CA ILE A 160 -9.72 10.50 -6.07
C ILE A 160 -9.96 11.88 -5.47
N GLY A 161 -8.95 12.50 -4.87
CA GLY A 161 -8.99 13.82 -4.25
C GLY A 161 -7.59 14.35 -3.96
N ARG A 162 -7.51 15.45 -3.22
CA ARG A 162 -6.27 16.03 -2.71
C ARG A 162 -6.51 16.53 -1.28
N LEU A 163 -5.51 16.43 -0.42
CA LEU A 163 -5.51 17.11 0.88
C LEU A 163 -5.47 18.64 0.73
N SER A 164 -5.97 19.35 1.73
CA SER A 164 -5.82 20.80 1.84
C SER A 164 -4.37 21.16 2.16
N ASP A 165 -4.01 22.43 1.99
CA ASP A 165 -2.65 22.87 2.29
C ASP A 165 -2.38 22.86 3.80
N GLU A 166 -3.40 23.14 4.63
CA GLU A 166 -3.30 23.02 6.10
C GLU A 166 -3.04 21.57 6.55
N GLU A 167 -3.70 20.59 5.93
CA GLU A 167 -3.45 19.16 6.19
C GLU A 167 -2.03 18.76 5.77
N LEU A 168 -1.51 19.33 4.68
CA LEU A 168 -0.15 19.09 4.19
C LEU A 168 0.91 19.72 5.09
N ASP A 169 0.67 20.92 5.60
CA ASP A 169 1.56 21.58 6.55
C ASP A 169 1.65 20.78 7.86
N LEU A 170 0.52 20.24 8.34
CA LEU A 170 0.51 19.34 9.49
C LEU A 170 1.30 18.05 9.23
N ILE A 171 1.21 17.48 8.02
CA ILE A 171 2.05 16.34 7.62
C ILE A 171 3.53 16.72 7.67
N ASP A 172 3.93 17.89 7.17
CA ASP A 172 5.33 18.32 7.15
C ASP A 172 5.90 18.56 8.55
N ILE A 173 5.10 19.16 9.44
CA ILE A 173 5.44 19.33 10.85
C ILE A 173 5.65 17.96 11.51
N GLN A 174 4.76 16.99 11.27
CA GLN A 174 4.87 15.66 11.86
C GLN A 174 6.03 14.85 11.27
N LEU A 175 6.26 14.91 9.96
CA LEU A 175 7.42 14.29 9.32
C LEU A 175 8.72 14.83 9.92
N SER A 176 8.82 16.14 10.11
CA SER A 176 9.98 16.77 10.73
C SER A 176 10.19 16.24 12.15
N LYS A 177 9.12 16.15 12.96
CA LYS A 177 9.19 15.58 14.32
C LYS A 177 9.64 14.12 14.36
N ILE A 178 9.21 13.30 13.40
CA ILE A 178 9.50 11.86 13.38
C ILE A 178 10.92 11.59 12.88
N PHE A 179 11.38 12.31 11.85
CA PHE A 179 12.59 11.97 11.11
C PHE A 179 13.77 12.91 11.33
N GLN A 180 13.56 14.12 11.84
CA GLN A 180 14.64 15.05 12.18
C GLN A 180 15.09 14.82 13.63
N ARG A 181 16.35 15.14 13.92
CA ARG A 181 16.89 15.09 15.28
C ARG A 181 16.19 16.15 16.13
N SER A 182 15.86 15.81 17.38
CA SER A 182 15.44 16.81 18.37
C SER A 182 16.58 17.79 18.60
N THR A 183 16.34 19.09 18.40
CA THR A 183 17.29 20.16 18.69
C THR A 183 17.48 20.44 20.19
N ASP A 184 16.94 19.59 21.06
CA ASP A 184 17.09 19.71 22.51
C ASP A 184 18.36 18.95 22.96
N ALA A 185 19.51 19.57 22.70
CA ALA A 185 20.80 19.20 23.28
C ALA A 185 21.69 20.45 23.38
N GLU A 186 21.35 21.34 24.30
CA GLU A 186 22.30 22.22 25.01
C GLU A 186 22.03 22.10 26.51
#